data_AF-A0A518FGL3-F1
#
_entry.id   AF-A0A518FGL3-F1
#
_cell.length_a   1.000
_cell.length_b   1.000
_cell.length_c   1.000
_cell.angle_alpha   90.00
_cell.angle_beta   90.00
_cell.angle_gamma   90.00
#
_symmetry.space_group_name_H-M   'P 1'
#
loop_
_entity.id
_entity.type
_entity.pdbx_description
1 polymer ?
#
loop_
_entity_poly.entity_id
_entity_poly.type
_entity_poly.pdbx_seq_one_letter_code
_entity_poly.pdbx_strand_id
1 'polypeptide(L)'
;MWTPEVNQPYIFIRRNQDQVEATVFTLYSDGSCGFSVESPEMGEGTFIAHTYEFNPDAWKKALKDLEKLGFVELEQAVSQKLLPANWQPNRKIRLQIEAQERLLSPRERPEWLSDSGEINELGLYRELKSEGRKEQQIYKFMKLKCSMDYKRFKAIVNSEQQRDH
;
A
#
# COMPACT_ATOMS: atom_id res chain seq x y z
N MET A 1 -3.57 -24.53 3.04
CA MET A 1 -4.10 -23.49 2.13
C MET A 1 -4.02 -22.19 2.91
N TRP A 2 -3.17 -21.29 2.48
CA TRP A 2 -2.97 -19.98 3.12
C TRP A 2 -4.14 -19.05 2.77
N THR A 3 -4.46 -18.10 3.66
CA THR A 3 -5.55 -17.14 3.50
C THR A 3 -4.94 -15.76 3.27
N PRO A 4 -5.30 -15.05 2.18
CA PRO A 4 -4.78 -13.72 1.91
C PRO A 4 -5.28 -12.72 2.96
N GLU A 5 -4.39 -11.83 3.39
CA GLU A 5 -4.73 -10.70 4.25
C GLU A 5 -5.51 -9.64 3.46
N VAL A 6 -6.40 -8.97 4.18
CA VAL A 6 -7.24 -7.92 3.62
C VAL A 6 -6.39 -6.68 3.32
N ASN A 7 -6.60 -6.13 2.12
CA ASN A 7 -5.89 -4.99 1.53
C ASN A 7 -4.37 -5.18 1.38
N GLN A 8 -3.87 -6.42 1.50
CA GLN A 8 -2.49 -6.74 1.18
C GLN A 8 -2.40 -7.15 -0.30
N PRO A 9 -1.57 -6.49 -1.12
CA PRO A 9 -1.32 -6.93 -2.49
C PRO A 9 -0.38 -8.14 -2.50
N TYR A 10 -0.67 -9.11 -3.36
CA TYR A 10 0.16 -10.29 -3.58
C TYR A 10 0.58 -10.35 -5.05
N ILE A 11 1.87 -10.56 -5.28
CA ILE A 11 2.43 -10.53 -6.63
C ILE A 11 2.52 -11.94 -7.16
N PHE A 12 1.96 -12.13 -8.34
CA PHE A 12 1.93 -13.39 -9.06
C PHE A 12 2.63 -13.25 -10.39
N ILE A 13 3.45 -14.23 -10.73
CA ILE A 13 4.27 -14.28 -11.93
C ILE A 13 3.95 -15.53 -12.74
N ARG A 14 3.91 -15.39 -14.06
CA ARG A 14 3.98 -16.53 -14.99
C ARG A 14 5.02 -16.28 -16.06
N ARG A 15 5.58 -17.37 -16.57
CA ARG A 15 6.42 -17.33 -17.78
C ARG A 15 5.56 -17.71 -18.97
N ASN A 16 5.38 -16.78 -19.90
CA ASN A 16 4.75 -17.03 -21.19
C ASN A 16 5.84 -16.97 -22.27
N GLN A 17 6.29 -18.15 -22.73
CA GLN A 17 7.42 -18.30 -23.65
C GLN A 17 8.69 -17.58 -23.14
N ASP A 18 9.14 -16.54 -23.83
CA ASP A 18 10.31 -15.73 -23.50
C ASP A 18 9.97 -14.48 -22.67
N GLN A 19 8.69 -14.27 -22.35
CA GLN A 19 8.23 -13.13 -21.58
C GLN A 19 7.77 -13.54 -20.18
N VAL A 20 8.05 -12.67 -19.22
CA VAL A 20 7.60 -12.81 -17.85
C VAL A 20 6.45 -11.85 -17.63
N GLU A 21 5.27 -12.39 -17.37
CA GLU A 21 4.07 -11.63 -17.07
C GLU A 21 3.86 -11.60 -15.56
N ALA A 22 3.35 -10.47 -15.07
CA ALA A 22 3.18 -10.27 -13.66
C ALA A 22 1.84 -9.59 -13.36
N THR A 23 1.18 -10.04 -12.31
CA THR A 23 -0.11 -9.52 -11.86
C THR A 23 -0.11 -9.35 -10.35
N VAL A 24 -1.10 -8.59 -9.88
CA VAL A 24 -1.33 -8.32 -8.47
C VAL A 24 -2.72 -8.81 -8.12
N PHE A 25 -2.79 -9.63 -7.09
CA PHE A 25 -4.02 -10.04 -6.44
C PHE A 25 -4.22 -9.24 -5.15
N THR A 26 -5.43 -8.73 -4.93
CA THR A 26 -5.80 -8.08 -3.66
C THR A 26 -7.18 -8.54 -3.22
N LEU A 27 -7.32 -8.91 -1.94
CA LEU A 27 -8.60 -9.07 -1.26
C LEU A 27 -8.95 -7.76 -0.57
N TYR A 28 -10.07 -7.13 -0.90
CA TYR A 28 -10.49 -5.85 -0.32
C TYR A 28 -11.32 -6.03 0.94
N SER A 29 -11.48 -4.96 1.72
CA SER A 29 -12.26 -4.97 2.98
C SER A 29 -13.75 -5.19 2.79
N ASP A 30 -14.29 -4.89 1.60
CA ASP A 30 -15.65 -5.26 1.22
C ASP A 30 -15.77 -6.75 0.83
N GLY A 31 -14.67 -7.49 0.93
CA GLY A 31 -14.48 -8.90 0.57
C GLY A 31 -14.64 -9.21 -0.92
N SER A 32 -14.65 -8.19 -1.77
CA SER A 32 -14.35 -8.36 -3.19
C SER A 32 -12.86 -8.67 -3.37
N CYS A 33 -12.50 -9.34 -4.45
CA CYS A 33 -11.11 -9.56 -4.79
C CYS A 33 -10.91 -9.60 -6.29
N GLY A 34 -9.67 -9.49 -6.72
CA GLY A 34 -9.37 -9.59 -8.14
C GLY A 34 -7.91 -9.43 -8.48
N PHE A 35 -7.63 -9.64 -9.75
CA PHE A 35 -6.31 -9.44 -10.34
C PHE A 35 -6.45 -8.88 -11.76
N SER A 36 -5.39 -8.24 -12.24
CA SER A 36 -5.36 -7.64 -13.59
C SER A 36 -4.14 -8.15 -14.35
N VAL A 37 -4.37 -8.83 -15.48
CA VAL A 37 -3.27 -9.34 -16.31
C VAL A 37 -3.09 -8.40 -17.50
N GLU A 38 -1.87 -7.89 -17.65
CA GLU A 38 -1.40 -7.23 -18.86
C GLU A 38 -0.75 -8.32 -19.71
N SER A 39 -1.39 -8.68 -20.83
CA SER A 39 -0.86 -9.67 -21.77
C SER A 39 -0.46 -8.98 -23.06
N PRO A 40 0.75 -9.20 -23.58
CA PRO A 40 1.19 -8.67 -24.87
C PRO A 40 0.32 -9.19 -26.03
N GLU A 41 -0.30 -10.36 -25.87
CA GLU A 41 -1.22 -10.94 -26.85
C GLU A 41 -2.50 -10.11 -27.05
N MET A 42 -2.85 -9.27 -26.07
CA MET A 42 -4.03 -8.40 -26.08
C MET A 42 -3.74 -6.98 -26.59
N GLY A 43 -2.48 -6.68 -26.94
CA GLY A 43 -2.02 -5.33 -27.33
C GLY A 43 -1.59 -4.47 -26.15
N GLU A 44 -0.72 -3.49 -26.43
CA GLU A 44 -0.14 -2.59 -25.45
C GLU A 44 -1.24 -1.78 -24.71
N GLY A 45 -1.24 -1.84 -23.37
CA GLY A 45 -2.22 -1.13 -22.54
C GLY A 45 -3.57 -1.83 -22.37
N THR A 46 -3.76 -3.05 -22.89
CA THR A 46 -4.97 -3.85 -22.64
C THR A 46 -4.82 -4.69 -21.37
N PHE A 47 -5.77 -4.55 -20.45
CA PHE A 47 -5.80 -5.31 -19.19
C PHE A 47 -7.04 -6.19 -19.12
N ILE A 48 -6.86 -7.45 -18.73
CA ILE A 48 -7.98 -8.30 -18.33
C ILE A 48 -8.11 -8.19 -16.81
N ALA A 49 -9.13 -7.47 -16.36
CA ALA A 49 -9.51 -7.43 -14.94
C ALA A 49 -10.44 -8.61 -14.63
N HIS A 50 -10.01 -9.46 -13.71
CA HIS A 50 -10.86 -10.49 -13.11
C HIS A 50 -11.32 -9.98 -11.75
N THR A 51 -12.57 -9.57 -11.66
CA THR A 51 -13.19 -9.07 -10.42
C THR A 51 -14.18 -10.10 -9.91
N TYR A 52 -14.08 -10.43 -8.63
CA TYR A 52 -14.97 -11.34 -7.94
C TYR A 52 -15.66 -10.54 -6.83
N GLU A 53 -16.98 -10.42 -6.92
CA GLU A 53 -17.79 -9.79 -5.88
C GLU A 53 -17.75 -10.56 -4.56
N PHE A 54 -18.21 -9.91 -3.49
CA PHE A 54 -18.21 -10.47 -2.14
C PHE A 54 -18.80 -11.89 -2.08
N ASN A 55 -17.94 -12.86 -1.78
CA ASN A 55 -18.32 -14.22 -1.42
C ASN A 55 -17.20 -14.79 -0.52
N PRO A 56 -17.52 -15.51 0.58
CA PRO A 56 -16.54 -16.17 1.43
C PRO A 56 -15.46 -16.98 0.70
N ASP A 57 -15.77 -17.50 -0.49
CA ASP A 57 -14.87 -18.30 -1.32
C ASP A 57 -14.41 -17.60 -2.62
N ALA A 58 -14.74 -16.32 -2.82
CA ALA A 58 -14.34 -15.55 -4.01
C ALA A 58 -12.82 -15.57 -4.22
N TRP A 59 -12.06 -15.33 -3.14
CA TRP A 59 -10.60 -15.34 -3.18
C TRP A 59 -10.04 -16.73 -3.53
N LYS A 60 -10.66 -17.82 -3.05
CA LYS A 60 -10.25 -19.18 -3.42
C LYS A 60 -10.44 -19.42 -4.92
N LYS A 61 -11.52 -18.90 -5.48
CA LYS A 61 -11.79 -18.98 -6.93
C LYS A 61 -10.78 -18.15 -7.72
N ALA A 62 -10.50 -16.92 -7.28
CA ALA A 62 -9.49 -16.06 -7.90
C ALA A 62 -8.09 -16.70 -7.89
N LEU A 63 -7.67 -17.29 -6.77
CA LEU A 63 -6.40 -18.02 -6.66
C LEU A 63 -6.35 -19.26 -7.56
N LYS A 64 -7.46 -20.02 -7.65
CA LYS A 64 -7.55 -21.17 -8.58
C LYS A 64 -7.47 -20.72 -10.04
N ASP A 65 -8.05 -19.58 -10.38
CA ASP A 65 -8.00 -19.06 -11.75
C ASP A 65 -6.59 -18.53 -12.09
N LEU A 66 -5.87 -17.92 -11.14
CA LEU A 66 -4.44 -17.61 -11.27
C LEU A 66 -3.61 -18.88 -11.54
N GLU A 67 -3.82 -19.93 -10.73
CA GLU A 67 -3.12 -21.21 -10.89
C GLU A 67 -3.38 -21.83 -12.27
N LYS A 68 -4.64 -21.85 -12.74
CA LYS A 68 -5.00 -22.33 -14.08
C LYS A 68 -4.36 -21.51 -15.20
N LEU A 69 -4.16 -20.22 -14.99
CA LEU A 69 -3.49 -19.32 -15.93
C LEU A 69 -1.96 -19.46 -15.87
N GLY A 70 -1.43 -20.34 -15.01
CA GLY A 70 0.00 -20.62 -14.85
C GLY A 70 0.73 -19.63 -13.96
N PHE A 71 0.01 -18.79 -13.23
CA PHE A 71 0.60 -17.85 -12.27
C PHE A 71 0.98 -18.56 -10.98
N VAL A 72 2.17 -18.23 -10.48
CA VAL A 72 2.67 -18.63 -9.16
C VAL A 72 3.08 -17.40 -8.37
N GLU A 73 3.07 -17.46 -7.04
CA GLU A 73 3.47 -16.34 -6.19
C GLU A 73 4.94 -15.97 -6.41
N LEU A 74 5.29 -14.69 -6.31
CA LEU A 74 6.65 -14.18 -6.57
C LEU A 74 7.72 -14.90 -5.74
N GLU A 75 7.49 -15.12 -4.44
CA GLU A 75 8.43 -15.83 -3.57
C GLU A 75 8.66 -17.27 -4.06
N GLN A 76 7.59 -17.92 -4.50
CA GLN A 76 7.66 -19.25 -5.09
C GLN A 76 8.42 -19.23 -6.43
N ALA A 77 8.16 -18.24 -7.30
CA ALA A 77 8.87 -18.07 -8.56
C ALA A 77 10.37 -17.87 -8.37
N VAL A 78 10.77 -17.10 -7.35
CA VAL A 78 12.16 -16.89 -6.95
C VAL A 78 12.79 -18.19 -6.47
N SER A 79 12.14 -18.90 -5.54
CA SER A 79 12.66 -20.16 -5.00
C SER A 79 12.80 -21.25 -6.07
N GLN A 80 11.90 -21.27 -7.05
CA GLN A 80 11.91 -22.20 -8.19
C GLN A 80 12.80 -21.74 -9.35
N LYS A 81 13.47 -20.58 -9.25
CA LYS A 81 14.32 -20.01 -10.30
C LYS A 81 13.60 -19.86 -11.65
N LEU A 82 12.31 -19.52 -11.61
CA LEU A 82 11.51 -19.28 -12.81
C LEU A 82 11.82 -17.92 -13.47
N LEU A 83 12.36 -16.99 -12.69
CA LEU A 83 12.70 -15.65 -13.14
C LEU A 83 14.09 -15.61 -13.82
N PRO A 84 14.22 -14.94 -14.97
CA PRO A 84 15.52 -14.59 -15.54
C PRO A 84 16.40 -13.81 -14.55
N ALA A 85 17.72 -13.98 -14.62
CA ALA A 85 18.66 -13.31 -13.71
C ALA A 85 18.62 -11.77 -13.82
N ASN A 86 18.19 -11.23 -14.96
CA ASN A 86 18.02 -9.81 -15.22
C ASN A 86 16.57 -9.33 -15.09
N TRP A 87 15.67 -10.17 -14.57
CA TRP A 87 14.29 -9.77 -14.38
C TRP A 87 14.19 -8.63 -13.37
N GLN A 88 13.43 -7.60 -13.74
CA GLN A 88 13.06 -6.52 -12.84
C GLN A 88 11.55 -6.35 -12.86
N PRO A 89 10.90 -6.07 -11.71
CA PRO A 89 9.49 -5.75 -11.70
C PRO A 89 9.23 -4.50 -12.53
N ASN A 90 8.12 -4.49 -13.28
CA ASN A 90 7.68 -3.29 -13.97
C ASN A 90 7.39 -2.16 -12.96
N ARG A 91 7.28 -0.92 -13.45
CA ARG A 91 7.08 0.27 -12.59
C ARG A 91 5.88 0.12 -11.64
N LYS A 92 4.77 -0.47 -12.11
CA LYS A 92 3.54 -0.66 -11.31
C LYS A 92 3.81 -1.58 -10.12
N ILE A 93 4.43 -2.74 -10.35
CA ILE A 93 4.73 -3.71 -9.31
C ILE A 93 5.80 -3.18 -8.36
N ARG A 94 6.83 -2.52 -8.90
CA ARG A 94 7.88 -1.91 -8.08
C ARG A 94 7.29 -0.92 -7.06
N LEU A 95 6.41 -0.04 -7.50
CA LEU A 95 5.73 0.91 -6.61
C LEU A 95 4.87 0.22 -5.53
N GLN A 96 4.30 -0.94 -5.84
CA GLN A 96 3.52 -1.68 -4.85
C GLN A 96 4.40 -2.42 -3.83
N ILE A 97 5.52 -3.02 -4.27
CA ILE A 97 6.52 -3.59 -3.36
C ILE A 97 7.04 -2.50 -2.42
N GLU A 98 7.47 -1.36 -2.96
CA GLU A 98 7.94 -0.22 -2.17
C GLU A 98 6.87 0.26 -1.16
N ALA A 99 5.60 0.29 -1.55
CA ALA A 99 4.51 0.67 -0.65
C ALA A 99 4.31 -0.37 0.47
N GLN A 100 4.44 -1.67 0.21
CA GLN A 100 4.38 -2.71 1.23
C GLN A 100 5.57 -2.65 2.19
N GLU A 101 6.78 -2.48 1.66
CA GLU A 101 7.99 -2.33 2.46
C GLU A 101 7.90 -1.11 3.38
N ARG A 102 7.27 -0.01 2.94
CA ARG A 102 6.98 1.16 3.80
C ARG A 102 5.92 0.91 4.87
N LEU A 103 5.02 -0.04 4.68
CA LEU A 103 4.01 -0.42 5.68
C LEU A 103 4.57 -1.41 6.70
N LEU A 104 5.49 -2.28 6.25
CA LEU A 104 6.18 -3.29 7.06
C LEU A 104 7.44 -2.76 7.72
N SER A 105 8.02 -1.68 7.20
CA SER A 105 9.08 -0.98 7.91
C SER A 105 8.50 -0.49 9.24
N PRO A 106 9.25 -0.62 10.35
CA PRO A 106 8.87 0.04 11.58
C PRO A 106 8.64 1.50 11.21
N ARG A 107 7.42 2.02 11.38
CA ARG A 107 7.13 3.42 11.11
C ARG A 107 8.28 4.20 11.73
N GLU A 108 9.12 4.80 10.87
CA GLU A 108 10.22 5.60 11.34
C GLU A 108 9.62 6.53 12.39
N ARG A 109 10.22 6.52 13.58
CA ARG A 109 9.72 7.29 14.71
C ARG A 109 9.37 8.67 14.16
N PRO A 110 8.08 9.07 14.21
CA PRO A 110 7.67 10.27 13.50
C PRO A 110 8.54 11.43 13.96
N GLU A 111 8.90 12.35 13.07
CA GLU A 111 9.80 13.48 13.38
C GLU A 111 9.27 14.34 14.55
N TRP A 112 7.98 14.24 14.84
CA TRP A 112 7.35 14.89 15.97
C TRP A 112 7.49 14.17 17.31
N LEU A 113 8.17 13.03 17.38
CA LEU A 113 8.37 12.25 18.60
C LEU A 113 9.86 12.05 18.87
N SER A 114 10.36 12.62 19.97
CA SER A 114 11.77 12.51 20.34
C SER A 114 12.15 11.12 20.87
N ASP A 115 13.45 10.89 21.05
CA ASP A 115 13.97 9.68 21.68
C ASP A 115 13.51 9.47 23.12
N SER A 116 13.29 10.57 23.84
CA SER A 116 12.73 10.59 25.20
C SER A 116 11.19 10.45 25.24
N GLY A 117 10.53 10.38 24.07
CA GLY A 117 9.07 10.29 23.97
C GLY A 117 8.35 11.65 24.10
N GLU A 118 9.08 12.75 24.02
CA GLU A 118 8.51 14.09 24.00
C GLU A 118 7.89 14.39 22.64
N ILE A 119 6.72 15.02 22.65
CA ILE A 119 6.00 15.40 21.43
C ILE A 119 6.43 16.80 21.01
N ASN A 120 7.06 16.92 19.85
CA ASN A 120 7.22 18.17 19.12
C ASN A 120 5.89 18.56 18.47
N GLU A 121 5.17 19.45 19.14
CA GLU A 121 3.83 19.90 18.78
C GLU A 121 3.76 20.50 17.37
N LEU A 122 4.82 21.19 16.92
CA LEU A 122 4.87 21.79 15.59
C LEU A 122 4.99 20.72 14.49
N GLY A 123 5.84 19.72 14.71
CA GLY A 123 5.98 18.58 13.80
C GLY A 123 4.67 17.80 13.69
N LEU A 124 4.01 17.56 14.83
CA LEU A 124 2.73 16.83 14.88
C LEU A 124 1.63 17.59 14.13
N TYR A 125 1.58 18.92 14.29
CA TYR A 125 0.64 19.76 13.55
C TYR A 125 0.86 19.65 12.02
N ARG A 126 2.11 19.72 11.56
CA ARG A 126 2.45 19.62 10.13
C ARG A 126 2.07 18.28 9.53
N GLU A 127 2.38 17.19 10.23
CA GLU A 127 2.02 15.84 9.77
C GLU A 127 0.51 15.71 9.61
N LEU A 128 -0.25 16.09 10.64
CA LEU A 128 -1.72 16.03 10.60
C LEU A 128 -2.33 16.96 9.54
N LYS A 129 -1.71 18.12 9.26
CA LYS A 129 -2.10 19.04 8.17
C LYS A 129 -1.81 18.41 6.80
N SER A 130 -0.66 17.73 6.65
CA SER A 130 -0.28 17.05 5.41
C SER A 130 -1.17 15.85 5.09
N GLU A 131 -1.74 15.20 6.12
CA GLU A 131 -2.78 14.18 5.99
C GLU A 131 -4.16 14.74 5.56
N GLY A 132 -4.27 16.06 5.36
CA GLY A 132 -5.51 16.70 4.92
C GLY A 132 -6.57 16.88 6.02
N ARG A 133 -6.20 16.77 7.31
CA ARG A 133 -7.14 16.96 8.41
C ARG A 133 -7.52 18.43 8.58
N LYS A 134 -8.77 18.69 8.97
CA LYS A 134 -9.26 20.05 9.28
C LYS A 134 -8.72 20.53 10.63
N GLU A 135 -8.49 21.83 10.81
CA GLU A 135 -7.95 22.41 12.06
C GLU A 135 -8.67 21.93 13.33
N GLN A 136 -10.01 21.80 13.29
CA GLN A 136 -10.79 21.31 14.43
C GLN A 136 -10.47 19.85 14.78
N GLN A 137 -10.20 19.01 13.79
CA GLN A 137 -9.79 17.61 13.99
C GLN A 137 -8.37 17.54 14.52
N ILE A 138 -7.47 18.38 13.99
CA ILE A 138 -6.08 18.49 14.46
C ILE A 138 -6.06 18.93 15.93
N TYR A 139 -6.80 19.98 16.30
CA TYR A 139 -6.89 20.45 17.68
C TYR A 139 -7.40 19.37 18.64
N LYS A 140 -8.47 18.65 18.27
CA LYS A 140 -8.98 17.54 19.09
C LYS A 140 -7.94 16.45 19.30
N PHE A 141 -7.19 16.10 18.26
CA PHE A 141 -6.13 15.10 18.34
C PHE A 141 -4.99 15.55 19.25
N MET A 142 -4.49 16.77 19.06
CA MET A 142 -3.37 17.29 19.84
C MET A 142 -3.76 17.56 21.30
N LYS A 143 -4.98 18.02 21.57
CA LYS A 143 -5.51 18.11 22.94
C LYS A 143 -5.48 16.75 23.66
N LEU A 144 -5.79 15.67 22.94
CA LEU A 144 -5.77 14.32 23.50
C LEU A 144 -4.34 13.78 23.68
N LYS A 145 -3.45 14.06 22.74
CA LYS A 145 -2.10 13.44 22.68
C LYS A 145 -1.02 14.19 23.45
N CYS A 146 -1.06 15.52 23.46
CA CYS A 146 -0.05 16.36 24.13
C CYS A 146 -0.67 17.35 25.12
N SER A 147 -1.92 17.12 25.56
CA SER A 147 -2.62 17.99 26.51
C SER A 147 -2.67 19.46 26.07
N MET A 148 -2.69 19.70 24.76
CA MET A 148 -2.62 21.05 24.21
C MET A 148 -3.89 21.87 24.48
N ASP A 149 -3.70 23.11 24.93
CA ASP A 149 -4.74 24.12 25.03
C ASP A 149 -4.94 24.89 23.71
N TYR A 150 -6.08 25.58 23.59
CA TYR A 150 -6.45 26.29 22.37
C TYR A 150 -5.53 27.48 22.05
N LYS A 151 -4.97 28.16 23.06
CA LYS A 151 -4.10 29.33 22.87
C LYS A 151 -2.76 28.90 22.26
N ARG A 152 -2.18 27.83 22.80
CA ARG A 152 -0.95 27.19 22.28
C ARG A 152 -1.17 26.64 20.87
N PHE A 153 -2.30 25.99 20.63
CA PHE A 153 -2.67 25.51 19.28
C PHE A 153 -2.73 26.65 18.26
N LYS A 154 -3.38 27.76 18.60
CA LYS A 154 -3.45 28.91 17.68
C LYS A 154 -2.10 29.59 17.45
N ALA A 155 -1.19 29.58 18.42
CA ALA A 155 0.17 30.06 18.20
C ALA A 155 0.90 29.23 17.12
N ILE A 156 0.75 27.90 17.16
CA ILE A 156 1.31 26.98 16.15
C ILE A 156 0.70 27.26 14.76
N VAL A 157 -0.63 27.33 14.67
CA VAL A 157 -1.33 27.62 13.40
C VAL A 157 -0.84 28.94 12.78
N ASN A 158 -0.74 29.98 13.60
CA ASN A 158 -0.31 31.30 13.13
C ASN A 158 1.16 31.31 12.68
N SER A 159 2.04 30.60 13.39
CA SER A 159 3.46 30.49 13.00
C SER A 159 3.65 29.76 11.67
N GLU A 160 2.77 28.81 11.33
CA GLU A 160 2.82 28.08 10.06
C GLU A 160 2.26 28.91 8.90
N GLN A 161 1.15 29.64 9.13
CA GLN A 161 0.58 30.54 8.12
C GLN A 161 1.52 31.70 7.74
N GLN A 162 2.38 32.15 8.65
CA GLN A 162 3.40 33.16 8.38
C GLN A 162 4.61 32.62 7.61
N ARG A 163 4.78 31.30 7.52
CA ARG A 163 5.86 30.63 6.80
C ARG A 163 5.53 30.37 5.33
N ASP A 164 4.24 30.25 5.03
CA ASP A 164 3.69 30.02 3.68
C ASP A 164 3.51 31.36 2.89
N HIS A 165 3.95 32.50 3.45
CA HIS A 165 3.94 33.85 2.86
C HIS A 165 5.36 34.41 2.69
#